data_AF-A0A2L0S1E2-F1
#
_entry.id   AF-A0A2L0S1E2-F1
#
_cell.length_a   1.000
_cell.length_b   1.000
_cell.length_c   1.000
_cell.angle_alpha   90.00
_cell.angle_beta   90.00
_cell.angle_gamma   90.00
#
_symmetry.space_group_name_H-M   'P 1'
#
loop_
_entity.id
_entity.type
_entity.pdbx_description
1 polymer ?
#
loop_
_entity_poly.entity_id
_entity_poly.type
_entity_poly.pdbx_seq_one_letter_code
_entity_poly.pdbx_strand_id
1 'polypeptide(L)'
;MLNKYPLWKYVLILAVLAIGFIYSAPNLYPDDPAIQISGASTSLQVNQADLERASKALTDAGIQVKAATLAAGSKGGLLRLTKQEDQLPAKDVVRKVMGDDYVVALNLAQTTPQWLRSIGAHPMKLGLDLSGGVHFLLEVDMDKALDARLKVYEGDVKSLLRKEKLRYRSLPQLNGAIQLGFADEASREQARALIRKNFNDFDIVPADLNGQAVLRLAMSPAKIAEIREYSIKQNLTTVRNRVNELGVAEPIVQRQGANRIVVELPGVQDTAEAKRILGKTANLEFRLAAEPGATRATSEEFEFREGNRPPALIERGLIITGDQVTDAKAGFDSQHGSPEVNIRLDGHGGELMSRATRSNVGRSMAVIFIEQRPVTTYTKQMVNGVEKDVPVQTFKEEKKIISLATIQSPLGAQFRITGLNGQGESSELALLLRAGGLAAPMYFAEERTIGPSLGADNITKGVDAALWGMLFVSLFIIAIYRFFGIIATVALAGNMVMLLALMSLLGATLTLPGIAGIVLTMGMAVDANVLIFSRIREEIAAGMTVQRAINEGFGRAFTAILDSNLTTLLVGGILFAMGTGPVKGFAVTMSLGIFTSMFTAIMVTRAMVNLIFGGRDFKKLWI
;
A
#
# COMPACT_ATOMS: atom_id res chain seq x y z
N MET A 1 -33.42 46.12 -5.45
CA MET A 1 -34.53 45.37 -4.80
C MET A 1 -33.92 44.40 -3.81
N LEU A 2 -34.39 44.38 -2.56
CA LEU A 2 -33.92 43.38 -1.58
C LEU A 2 -34.22 41.97 -2.10
N ASN A 3 -33.38 41.00 -1.72
CA ASN A 3 -33.58 39.56 -2.00
C ASN A 3 -33.64 39.16 -3.49
N LYS A 4 -32.98 39.90 -4.39
CA LYS A 4 -32.71 39.42 -5.76
C LYS A 4 -31.30 38.85 -5.87
N TYR A 5 -31.19 37.54 -6.10
CA TYR A 5 -29.94 36.90 -6.47
C TYR A 5 -29.61 37.18 -7.95
N PRO A 6 -28.36 37.55 -8.28
CA PRO A 6 -27.92 37.61 -9.67
C PRO A 6 -28.06 36.26 -10.38
N LEU A 7 -28.41 36.25 -11.67
CA LEU A 7 -28.58 35.03 -12.48
C LEU A 7 -27.34 34.13 -12.46
N TRP A 8 -26.13 34.72 -12.48
CA TRP A 8 -24.88 33.96 -12.42
C TRP A 8 -24.75 33.10 -11.15
N LYS A 9 -25.33 33.53 -10.01
CA LYS A 9 -25.32 32.74 -8.77
C LYS A 9 -26.22 31.52 -8.86
N TYR A 10 -27.38 31.63 -9.53
CA TYR A 10 -28.24 30.48 -9.78
C TYR A 10 -27.58 29.48 -10.73
N VAL A 11 -26.96 29.97 -11.79
CA VAL A 11 -26.19 29.13 -12.74
C VAL A 11 -25.04 28.43 -12.02
N LEU A 12 -24.31 29.13 -11.15
CA LEU A 12 -23.24 28.55 -10.34
C LEU A 12 -23.77 27.41 -9.44
N ILE A 13 -24.87 27.64 -8.72
CA ILE A 13 -25.46 26.63 -7.84
C ILE A 13 -25.89 25.39 -8.65
N LEU A 14 -26.58 25.58 -9.78
CA LEU A 14 -27.00 24.47 -10.64
C LEU A 14 -25.81 23.71 -11.21
N ALA A 15 -24.76 24.40 -11.64
CA ALA A 15 -23.53 23.76 -12.13
C ALA A 15 -22.86 22.92 -11.05
N VAL A 16 -22.73 23.45 -9.83
CA VAL A 16 -22.13 22.73 -8.69
C VAL A 16 -22.96 21.50 -8.32
N LEU A 17 -24.29 21.61 -8.26
CA LEU A 17 -25.18 20.48 -7.97
C LEU A 17 -25.15 19.42 -9.09
N ALA A 18 -25.09 19.83 -10.36
CA ALA A 18 -24.99 18.91 -11.49
C ALA A 18 -23.66 18.13 -11.47
N ILE A 19 -22.54 18.82 -11.20
CA ILE A 19 -21.24 18.18 -10.99
C ILE A 19 -21.31 17.21 -9.81
N GLY A 20 -21.90 17.63 -8.68
CA GLY A 20 -22.10 16.76 -7.52
C GLY A 20 -22.88 15.49 -7.86
N PHE A 21 -23.96 15.60 -8.65
CA PHE A 21 -24.74 14.44 -9.07
C PHE A 21 -23.93 13.49 -9.98
N ILE A 22 -23.16 14.02 -10.93
CA ILE A 22 -22.31 13.23 -11.83
C ILE A 22 -21.23 12.48 -11.05
N TYR A 23 -20.53 13.14 -10.13
CA TYR A 23 -19.45 12.54 -9.36
C TYR A 23 -19.94 11.62 -8.23
N SER A 24 -21.19 11.74 -7.78
CA SER A 24 -21.79 10.79 -6.82
C SER A 24 -22.41 9.56 -7.48
N ALA A 25 -22.80 9.64 -8.76
CA ALA A 25 -23.42 8.55 -9.52
C ALA A 25 -22.64 7.22 -9.55
N PRO A 26 -21.28 7.18 -9.59
CA PRO A 26 -20.53 5.93 -9.53
C PRO A 26 -20.87 5.05 -8.31
N ASN A 27 -21.28 5.64 -7.19
CA ASN A 27 -21.64 4.91 -5.97
C ASN A 27 -22.94 4.10 -6.11
N LEU A 28 -23.73 4.34 -7.16
CA LEU A 28 -24.95 3.57 -7.47
C LEU A 28 -24.65 2.23 -8.16
N TYR A 29 -23.39 1.97 -8.51
CA TYR A 29 -22.95 0.77 -9.23
C TYR A 29 -22.07 -0.07 -8.30
N PRO A 30 -22.65 -0.95 -7.44
CA PRO A 30 -21.86 -1.82 -6.56
C PRO A 30 -21.07 -2.84 -7.39
N ASP A 31 -19.91 -3.24 -6.88
CA ASP A 31 -19.04 -4.20 -7.57
C ASP A 31 -19.63 -5.62 -7.53
N ASP A 32 -19.46 -6.37 -8.63
CA ASP A 32 -19.90 -7.77 -8.71
C ASP A 32 -18.89 -8.69 -7.99
N PRO A 33 -19.32 -9.67 -7.18
CA PRO A 33 -18.41 -10.69 -6.65
C PRO A 33 -17.75 -11.45 -7.80
N ALA A 34 -16.43 -11.63 -7.74
CA ALA A 34 -15.67 -12.30 -8.77
C ALA A 34 -14.52 -13.15 -8.21
N ILE A 35 -13.92 -13.95 -9.08
CA ILE A 35 -12.65 -14.64 -8.87
C ILE A 35 -11.70 -14.24 -9.98
N GLN A 36 -10.46 -13.96 -9.58
CA GLN A 36 -9.37 -13.69 -10.50
C GLN A 36 -8.42 -14.88 -10.53
N ILE A 37 -8.00 -15.22 -11.75
CA ILE A 37 -6.98 -16.22 -12.04
C ILE A 37 -5.81 -15.47 -12.67
N SER A 38 -4.60 -15.66 -12.16
CA SER A 38 -3.37 -15.09 -12.72
C SER A 38 -2.29 -16.16 -12.79
N GLY A 39 -1.30 -16.00 -13.67
CA GLY A 39 -0.14 -16.90 -13.69
C GLY A 39 0.76 -16.66 -12.48
N ALA A 40 1.39 -17.71 -11.96
CA ALA A 40 2.37 -17.61 -10.87
C ALA A 40 3.63 -16.83 -11.27
N SER A 41 3.94 -16.77 -12.58
CA SER A 41 5.02 -15.95 -13.15
C SER A 41 4.47 -14.96 -14.18
N THR A 42 5.22 -13.86 -14.41
CA THR A 42 4.89 -12.87 -15.46
C THR A 42 4.99 -13.43 -16.88
N SER A 43 5.66 -14.58 -17.06
CA SER A 43 5.74 -15.29 -18.34
C SER A 43 4.53 -16.17 -18.62
N LEU A 44 3.79 -16.58 -17.59
CA LEU A 44 2.60 -17.42 -17.73
C LEU A 44 1.35 -16.53 -17.84
N GLN A 45 0.73 -16.52 -19.02
CA GLN A 45 -0.49 -15.77 -19.29
C GLN A 45 -1.71 -16.68 -19.20
N VAL A 46 -2.84 -16.11 -18.76
CA VAL A 46 -4.12 -16.83 -18.69
C VAL A 46 -4.82 -16.71 -20.04
N ASN A 47 -5.14 -17.85 -20.65
CA ASN A 47 -5.81 -17.90 -21.95
C ASN A 47 -7.31 -18.14 -21.82
N GLN A 48 -8.06 -17.95 -22.92
CA GLN A 48 -9.50 -18.18 -22.95
C GLN A 48 -9.88 -19.63 -22.56
N ALA A 49 -9.07 -20.61 -22.98
CA ALA A 49 -9.28 -22.02 -22.63
C ALA A 49 -9.17 -22.28 -21.11
N ASP A 50 -8.29 -21.55 -20.42
CA ASP A 50 -8.14 -21.66 -18.97
C ASP A 50 -9.38 -21.10 -18.26
N LEU A 51 -9.89 -19.95 -18.73
CA LEU A 51 -11.13 -19.37 -18.23
C LEU A 51 -12.34 -20.28 -18.44
N GLU A 52 -12.46 -20.91 -19.61
CA GLU A 52 -13.53 -21.86 -19.89
C GLU A 52 -13.44 -23.09 -19.00
N ARG A 53 -12.22 -23.61 -18.76
CA ARG A 53 -11.98 -24.72 -17.84
C ARG A 53 -12.43 -24.38 -16.42
N ALA A 54 -12.06 -23.20 -15.91
CA ALA A 54 -12.51 -22.74 -14.59
C ALA A 54 -14.01 -22.49 -14.53
N SER A 55 -14.59 -21.85 -15.54
CA SER A 55 -16.04 -21.58 -15.62
C SER A 55 -16.86 -22.88 -15.61
N LYS A 56 -16.41 -23.89 -16.36
CA LYS A 56 -17.02 -25.21 -16.37
C LYS A 56 -16.95 -25.88 -15.00
N ALA A 57 -15.78 -25.85 -14.34
CA ALA A 57 -15.62 -26.41 -13.00
C ALA A 57 -16.54 -25.74 -11.95
N LEU A 58 -16.76 -24.42 -12.05
CA LEU A 58 -17.71 -23.71 -11.20
C LEU A 58 -19.16 -24.14 -11.46
N THR A 59 -19.52 -24.26 -12.74
CA THR A 59 -20.87 -24.69 -13.14
C THR A 59 -21.16 -26.13 -12.68
N ASP A 60 -20.17 -27.03 -12.83
CA ASP A 60 -20.24 -28.42 -12.37
C ASP A 60 -20.37 -28.51 -10.83
N ALA A 61 -19.83 -27.52 -10.10
CA ALA A 61 -19.97 -27.38 -8.65
C ALA A 61 -21.27 -26.67 -8.21
N GLY A 62 -22.17 -26.33 -9.14
CA GLY A 62 -23.44 -25.65 -8.86
C GLY A 62 -23.33 -24.15 -8.64
N ILE A 63 -22.19 -23.53 -8.96
CA ILE A 63 -21.94 -22.10 -8.78
C ILE A 63 -22.20 -21.36 -10.09
N GLN A 64 -23.11 -20.39 -10.07
CA GLN A 64 -23.48 -19.64 -11.27
C GLN A 64 -22.44 -18.56 -11.61
N VAL A 65 -21.94 -18.61 -12.85
CA VAL A 65 -21.03 -17.61 -13.42
C VAL A 65 -21.83 -16.62 -14.27
N LYS A 66 -21.79 -15.34 -13.90
CA LYS A 66 -22.46 -14.23 -14.59
C LYS A 66 -21.75 -13.86 -15.89
N ALA A 67 -20.41 -13.82 -15.87
CA ALA A 67 -19.57 -13.54 -17.03
C ALA A 67 -18.14 -14.00 -16.81
N ALA A 68 -17.45 -14.40 -17.88
CA ALA A 68 -16.02 -14.68 -17.90
C ALA A 68 -15.33 -13.69 -18.84
N THR A 69 -14.38 -12.93 -18.32
CA THR A 69 -13.65 -11.90 -19.09
C THR A 69 -12.16 -12.02 -18.87
N LEU A 70 -11.37 -11.97 -19.93
CA LEU A 70 -9.92 -11.78 -19.82
C LEU A 70 -9.64 -10.36 -19.32
N ALA A 71 -8.73 -10.22 -18.36
CA ALA A 71 -8.29 -8.92 -17.90
C ALA A 71 -7.51 -8.21 -19.03
N ALA A 72 -7.66 -6.89 -19.11
CA ALA A 72 -6.96 -6.08 -20.11
C ALA A 72 -5.44 -6.30 -20.00
N GLY A 73 -4.81 -6.74 -21.09
CA GLY A 73 -3.36 -7.02 -21.16
C GLY A 73 -2.94 -8.47 -20.90
N SER A 74 -3.86 -9.45 -20.95
CA SER A 74 -3.57 -10.91 -20.93
C SER A 74 -2.87 -11.45 -19.66
N LYS A 75 -2.80 -10.65 -18.59
CA LYS A 75 -2.11 -11.03 -17.33
C LYS A 75 -2.98 -11.82 -16.35
N GLY A 76 -4.27 -12.00 -16.64
CA GLY A 76 -5.20 -12.75 -15.81
C GLY A 76 -6.60 -12.90 -16.42
N GLY A 77 -7.39 -13.81 -15.86
CA GLY A 77 -8.79 -14.02 -16.19
C GLY A 77 -9.69 -13.68 -15.00
N LEU A 78 -10.89 -13.18 -15.27
CA LEU A 78 -11.85 -12.75 -14.25
C LEU A 78 -13.20 -13.43 -14.47
N LEU A 79 -13.67 -14.15 -13.47
CA LEU A 79 -14.95 -14.86 -13.44
C LEU A 79 -15.90 -14.14 -12.48
N ARG A 80 -16.92 -13.48 -13.02
CA ARG A 80 -17.96 -12.81 -12.22
C ARG A 80 -18.98 -13.82 -11.75
N LEU A 81 -19.30 -13.79 -10.46
CA LEU A 81 -20.30 -14.61 -9.79
C LEU A 81 -21.58 -13.81 -9.57
N THR A 82 -22.69 -14.50 -9.34
CA THR A 82 -23.97 -13.86 -9.01
C THR A 82 -24.06 -13.48 -7.54
N LYS A 83 -23.45 -14.28 -6.66
CA LYS A 83 -23.53 -14.12 -5.21
C LYS A 83 -22.15 -14.05 -4.56
N GLN A 84 -22.08 -13.30 -3.47
CA GLN A 84 -20.85 -13.12 -2.70
C GLN A 84 -20.48 -14.34 -1.85
N GLU A 85 -21.49 -15.05 -1.32
CA GLU A 85 -21.31 -16.29 -0.55
C GLU A 85 -20.60 -17.40 -1.35
N ASP A 86 -20.74 -17.39 -2.67
CA ASP A 86 -20.16 -18.39 -3.56
C ASP A 86 -18.66 -18.17 -3.81
N GLN A 87 -18.09 -17.01 -3.45
CA GLN A 87 -16.69 -16.66 -3.75
C GLN A 87 -15.65 -17.61 -3.14
N LEU A 88 -15.80 -17.94 -1.85
CA LEU A 88 -14.89 -18.85 -1.16
C LEU A 88 -14.93 -20.28 -1.71
N PRO A 89 -16.11 -20.94 -1.82
CA PRO A 89 -16.16 -22.28 -2.41
C PRO A 89 -15.72 -22.26 -3.88
N ALA A 90 -16.03 -21.21 -4.64
CA ALA A 90 -15.57 -21.05 -6.01
C ALA A 90 -14.04 -20.97 -6.12
N LYS A 91 -13.36 -20.26 -5.20
CA LYS A 91 -11.88 -20.22 -5.15
C LYS A 91 -11.28 -21.60 -4.93
N ASP A 92 -11.83 -22.37 -4.00
CA ASP A 92 -11.32 -23.70 -3.69
C ASP A 92 -11.52 -24.67 -4.86
N VAL A 93 -12.65 -24.60 -5.56
CA VAL A 93 -12.93 -25.38 -6.77
C VAL A 93 -11.93 -25.03 -7.89
N VAL A 94 -11.77 -23.74 -8.19
CA VAL A 94 -10.89 -23.28 -9.28
C VAL A 94 -9.43 -23.58 -8.98
N ARG A 95 -8.98 -23.40 -7.72
CA ARG A 95 -7.60 -23.72 -7.31
C ARG A 95 -7.28 -25.21 -7.51
N LYS A 96 -8.21 -26.11 -7.21
CA LYS A 96 -8.01 -27.56 -7.41
C LYS A 96 -7.85 -27.94 -8.89
N VAL A 97 -8.52 -27.22 -9.78
CA VAL A 97 -8.49 -27.51 -11.23
C VAL A 97 -7.29 -26.87 -11.93
N MET A 98 -6.84 -25.71 -11.45
CA MET A 98 -5.76 -24.95 -12.08
C MET A 98 -4.35 -25.37 -11.62
N GLY A 99 -4.20 -25.95 -10.43
CA GLY A 99 -2.90 -26.35 -9.88
C GLY A 99 -2.04 -25.17 -9.41
N ASP A 100 -0.76 -25.43 -9.14
CA ASP A 100 0.17 -24.46 -8.51
C ASP A 100 0.76 -23.43 -9.49
N ASP A 101 0.61 -23.65 -10.80
CA ASP A 101 1.09 -22.73 -11.83
C ASP A 101 0.25 -21.45 -11.91
N TYR A 102 -0.97 -21.47 -11.36
CA TYR A 102 -1.88 -20.33 -11.34
C TYR A 102 -2.21 -19.91 -9.92
N VAL A 103 -2.34 -18.60 -9.72
CA VAL A 103 -2.82 -18.03 -8.46
C VAL A 103 -4.29 -17.65 -8.61
N VAL A 104 -5.12 -18.24 -7.77
CA VAL A 104 -6.58 -17.98 -7.73
C VAL A 104 -6.88 -17.11 -6.51
N ALA A 105 -7.41 -15.92 -6.75
CA ALA A 105 -7.75 -14.93 -5.73
C ALA A 105 -9.23 -14.54 -5.81
N LEU A 106 -9.79 -14.11 -4.68
CA LEU A 106 -11.11 -13.47 -4.66
C LEU A 106 -10.99 -12.09 -5.31
N ASN A 107 -12.02 -11.58 -5.96
CA ASN A 107 -12.00 -10.21 -6.52
C ASN A 107 -13.41 -9.58 -6.50
N LEU A 108 -13.55 -8.27 -6.63
CA LEU A 108 -14.82 -7.61 -6.96
C LEU A 108 -14.69 -6.87 -8.30
N ALA A 109 -15.53 -7.22 -9.26
CA ALA A 109 -15.47 -6.64 -10.59
C ALA A 109 -16.25 -5.33 -10.63
N GLN A 110 -15.55 -4.23 -10.91
CA GLN A 110 -16.18 -2.91 -11.02
C GLN A 110 -17.26 -2.88 -12.11
N THR A 111 -18.48 -2.48 -11.73
CA THR A 111 -19.64 -2.35 -12.64
C THR A 111 -19.85 -0.94 -13.17
N THR A 112 -19.09 0.06 -12.68
CA THR A 112 -19.24 1.46 -13.07
C THR A 112 -19.09 1.64 -14.60
N PRO A 113 -20.03 2.34 -15.28
CA PRO A 113 -19.95 2.61 -16.71
C PRO A 113 -18.64 3.29 -17.15
N GLN A 114 -18.16 2.95 -18.35
CA GLN A 114 -16.88 3.45 -18.86
C GLN A 114 -16.84 4.98 -19.03
N TRP A 115 -17.95 5.60 -19.40
CA TRP A 115 -18.05 7.06 -19.57
C TRP A 115 -17.87 7.84 -18.24
N LEU A 116 -18.30 7.27 -17.11
CA LEU A 116 -18.06 7.85 -15.78
C LEU A 116 -16.59 7.71 -15.40
N ARG A 117 -15.97 6.56 -15.69
CA ARG A 117 -14.54 6.35 -15.39
C ARG A 117 -13.64 7.27 -16.23
N SER A 118 -14.00 7.53 -17.49
CA SER A 118 -13.19 8.39 -18.37
C SER A 118 -13.12 9.86 -17.91
N ILE A 119 -14.12 10.33 -17.16
CA ILE A 119 -14.13 11.69 -16.57
C ILE A 119 -13.51 11.72 -15.16
N GLY A 120 -12.88 10.62 -14.72
CA GLY A 120 -12.30 10.49 -13.38
C GLY A 120 -13.33 10.33 -12.26
N ALA A 121 -14.59 10.02 -12.58
CA ALA A 121 -15.62 9.74 -11.58
C ALA A 121 -15.50 8.27 -11.15
N HIS A 122 -14.89 8.06 -9.99
CA HIS A 122 -14.72 6.75 -9.37
C HIS A 122 -15.64 6.59 -8.16
N PRO A 123 -16.12 5.38 -7.83
CA PRO A 123 -16.83 5.18 -6.58
C PRO A 123 -15.94 5.55 -5.39
N MET A 124 -16.56 5.94 -4.28
CA MET A 124 -15.85 6.24 -3.04
C MET A 124 -15.06 5.01 -2.58
N LYS A 125 -13.87 5.23 -2.04
CA LYS A 125 -13.06 4.14 -1.50
C LYS A 125 -13.68 3.70 -0.17
N LEU A 126 -13.77 2.40 0.06
CA LEU A 126 -14.25 1.83 1.32
C LEU A 126 -13.05 1.35 2.15
N GLY A 127 -13.09 1.58 3.46
CA GLY A 127 -12.08 1.14 4.42
C GLY A 127 -12.12 -0.36 4.67
N LEU A 128 -11.14 -0.87 5.43
CA LEU A 128 -11.01 -2.30 5.74
C LEU A 128 -12.27 -2.85 6.42
N ASP A 129 -12.88 -2.02 7.26
CA ASP A 129 -14.08 -2.32 8.04
C ASP A 129 -15.35 -2.44 7.20
N LEU A 130 -15.38 -1.85 6.00
CA LEU A 130 -16.54 -1.83 5.10
C LEU A 130 -16.33 -2.71 3.86
N SER A 131 -15.14 -2.66 3.26
CA SER A 131 -14.79 -3.37 2.03
C SER A 131 -14.24 -4.78 2.27
N GLY A 132 -13.94 -5.12 3.53
CA GLY A 132 -13.05 -6.24 3.81
C GLY A 132 -11.64 -5.99 3.26
N GLY A 133 -10.86 -7.05 3.18
CA GLY A 133 -9.48 -6.97 2.70
C GLY A 133 -8.66 -8.18 3.05
N VAL A 134 -7.34 -8.02 3.04
CA VAL A 134 -6.41 -9.08 3.43
C VAL A 134 -5.63 -8.69 4.67
N HIS A 135 -5.54 -9.64 5.59
CA HIS A 135 -4.66 -9.63 6.74
C HIS A 135 -3.54 -10.64 6.49
N PHE A 136 -2.31 -10.15 6.47
CA PHE A 136 -1.10 -10.97 6.37
C PHE A 136 -0.30 -10.81 7.65
N LEU A 137 0.07 -11.94 8.25
CA LEU A 137 1.09 -11.99 9.29
C LEU A 137 2.39 -12.49 8.65
N LEU A 138 3.35 -11.58 8.51
CA LEU A 138 4.68 -11.88 7.99
C LEU A 138 5.61 -12.19 9.17
N GLU A 139 6.38 -13.27 9.07
CA GLU A 139 7.42 -13.62 10.04
C GLU A 139 8.80 -13.42 9.40
N VAL A 140 9.68 -12.71 10.11
CA VAL A 140 11.03 -12.37 9.67
C VAL A 140 12.02 -13.41 10.20
N ASP A 141 12.83 -13.97 9.30
CA ASP A 141 13.87 -14.95 9.62
C ASP A 141 15.10 -14.25 10.23
N MET A 142 15.08 -14.11 11.56
CA MET A 142 16.15 -13.45 12.32
C MET A 142 17.46 -14.20 12.27
N ASP A 143 17.41 -15.53 12.19
CA ASP A 143 18.60 -16.36 12.23
C ASP A 143 19.38 -16.18 10.93
N LYS A 144 18.70 -16.15 9.78
CA LYS A 144 19.36 -15.78 8.51
C LYS A 144 19.92 -14.36 8.50
N ALA A 145 19.26 -13.41 9.16
CA ALA A 145 19.78 -12.05 9.30
C ALA A 145 21.11 -12.01 10.07
N LEU A 146 21.16 -12.77 11.18
CA LEU A 146 22.35 -12.92 12.01
C LEU A 146 23.48 -13.64 11.25
N ASP A 147 23.16 -14.72 10.53
CA ASP A 147 24.12 -15.47 9.73
C ASP A 147 24.71 -14.62 8.59
N ALA A 148 23.87 -13.85 7.90
CA ALA A 148 24.32 -12.92 6.85
C ALA A 148 25.28 -11.88 7.43
N ARG A 149 24.94 -11.30 8.59
CA ARG A 149 25.80 -10.31 9.25
C ARG A 149 27.09 -10.94 9.79
N LEU A 150 27.04 -12.16 10.31
CA LEU A 150 28.20 -12.92 10.78
C LEU A 150 29.19 -13.17 9.64
N LYS A 151 28.71 -13.52 8.44
CA LYS A 151 29.56 -13.73 7.26
C LYS A 151 30.31 -12.46 6.83
N VAL A 152 29.66 -11.29 6.92
CA VAL A 152 30.32 -10.00 6.65
C VAL A 152 31.46 -9.77 7.64
N TYR A 153 31.17 -9.90 8.94
CA TYR A 153 32.19 -9.76 9.97
C TYR A 153 33.32 -10.78 9.84
N GLU A 154 33.00 -12.02 9.47
CA GLU A 154 33.99 -13.05 9.20
C GLU A 154 34.94 -12.62 8.07
N GLY A 155 34.41 -12.03 7.00
CA GLY A 155 35.20 -11.46 5.90
C GLY A 155 36.12 -10.31 6.35
N ASP A 156 35.62 -9.42 7.20
CA ASP A 156 36.38 -8.28 7.73
C ASP A 156 37.51 -8.74 8.66
N VAL A 157 37.21 -9.66 9.59
CA VAL A 157 38.20 -10.27 10.49
C VAL A 157 39.28 -10.98 9.68
N LYS A 158 38.90 -11.79 8.68
CA LYS A 158 39.84 -12.47 7.78
C LYS A 158 40.72 -11.50 7.00
N SER A 159 40.16 -10.37 6.56
CA SER A 159 40.90 -9.33 5.83
C SER A 159 41.87 -8.59 6.74
N LEU A 160 41.47 -8.30 7.98
CA LEU A 160 42.35 -7.72 9.00
C LEU A 160 43.55 -8.63 9.31
N LEU A 161 43.30 -9.93 9.53
CA LEU A 161 44.38 -10.89 9.81
C LEU A 161 45.35 -11.03 8.64
N ARG A 162 44.86 -11.02 7.39
CA ARG A 162 45.71 -11.02 6.19
C ARG A 162 46.57 -9.76 6.09
N LYS A 163 46.00 -8.59 6.40
CA LYS A 163 46.71 -7.31 6.37
C LYS A 163 47.89 -7.29 7.35
N GLU A 164 47.70 -7.85 8.53
CA GLU A 164 48.74 -7.99 9.57
C GLU A 164 49.60 -9.26 9.41
N LYS A 165 49.46 -10.00 8.29
CA LYS A 165 50.22 -11.22 7.95
C LYS A 165 50.11 -12.36 8.99
N LEU A 166 49.02 -12.40 9.76
CA LEU A 166 48.73 -13.50 10.68
C LEU A 166 48.13 -14.69 9.94
N ARG A 167 48.78 -15.84 10.03
CA ARG A 167 48.29 -17.09 9.42
C ARG A 167 47.17 -17.66 10.27
N TYR A 168 46.06 -17.99 9.63
CA TYR A 168 44.90 -18.62 10.26
C TYR A 168 44.35 -19.74 9.38
N ARG A 169 43.64 -20.69 10.01
CA ARG A 169 42.84 -21.71 9.36
C ARG A 169 41.36 -21.45 9.68
N SER A 170 40.53 -21.33 8.64
CA SER A 170 39.08 -21.24 8.85
C SER A 170 38.54 -22.60 9.28
N LEU A 171 37.77 -22.65 10.36
CA LEU A 171 37.07 -23.85 10.82
C LEU A 171 35.56 -23.69 10.58
N PRO A 172 34.78 -24.79 10.52
CA PRO A 172 33.33 -24.72 10.45
C PRO A 172 32.76 -23.90 11.61
N GLN A 173 31.74 -23.10 11.33
CA GLN A 173 31.05 -22.33 12.37
C GLN A 173 30.39 -23.29 13.38
N LEU A 174 30.39 -22.91 14.65
CA LEU A 174 29.76 -23.68 15.73
C LEU A 174 28.84 -22.76 16.52
N ASN A 175 27.55 -23.09 16.59
CA ASN A 175 26.53 -22.33 17.32
C ASN A 175 26.50 -20.83 16.94
N GLY A 176 26.62 -20.50 15.65
CA GLY A 176 26.61 -19.11 15.18
C GLY A 176 27.84 -18.29 15.59
N ALA A 177 28.94 -18.95 15.93
CA ALA A 177 30.22 -18.31 16.22
C ALA A 177 31.26 -18.60 15.13
N ILE A 178 32.08 -17.60 14.82
CA ILE A 178 33.23 -17.73 13.91
C ILE A 178 34.32 -18.52 14.63
N GLN A 179 34.93 -19.48 13.94
CA GLN A 179 36.06 -20.25 14.45
C GLN A 179 37.30 -20.09 13.57
N LEU A 180 38.40 -19.70 14.21
CA LEU A 180 39.70 -19.53 13.56
C LEU A 180 40.74 -20.36 14.31
N GLY A 181 41.38 -21.29 13.62
CA GLY A 181 42.50 -22.07 14.12
C GLY A 181 43.85 -21.40 13.83
N PHE A 182 44.78 -21.53 14.77
CA PHE A 182 46.14 -20.99 14.71
C PHE A 182 47.17 -22.10 14.91
N ALA A 183 48.40 -21.85 14.46
CA ALA A 183 49.49 -22.83 14.56
C ALA A 183 49.99 -23.00 16.01
N ASP A 184 49.94 -21.94 16.80
CA ASP A 184 50.48 -21.87 18.16
C ASP A 184 49.68 -20.85 19.01
N GLU A 185 49.87 -20.92 20.33
CA GLU A 185 49.14 -20.08 21.28
C GLU A 185 49.56 -18.59 21.19
N ALA A 186 50.81 -18.29 20.84
CA ALA A 186 51.27 -16.90 20.71
C ALA A 186 50.59 -16.22 19.51
N SER A 187 50.48 -16.91 18.37
CA SER A 187 49.73 -16.46 17.20
C SER A 187 48.25 -16.22 17.53
N ARG A 188 47.62 -17.10 18.33
CA ARG A 188 46.23 -16.94 18.79
C ARG A 188 46.07 -15.71 19.68
N GLU A 189 46.96 -15.49 20.64
CA GLU A 189 46.91 -14.31 21.51
C GLU A 189 47.13 -13.00 20.74
N GLN A 190 48.04 -12.99 19.78
CA GLN A 190 48.24 -11.83 18.91
C GLN A 190 46.99 -11.52 18.09
N ALA A 191 46.34 -12.56 17.51
CA ALA A 191 45.08 -12.40 16.81
C ALA A 191 43.95 -11.92 17.74
N ARG A 192 43.86 -12.46 18.97
CA ARG A 192 42.89 -12.05 19.98
C ARG A 192 43.03 -10.57 20.33
N ALA A 193 44.24 -10.10 20.59
CA ALA A 193 44.52 -8.70 20.90
C ALA A 193 44.15 -7.77 19.73
N LEU A 194 44.49 -8.17 18.50
CA LEU A 194 44.19 -7.40 17.29
C LEU A 194 42.68 -7.29 17.05
N ILE A 195 41.95 -8.41 17.16
CA ILE A 195 40.50 -8.45 16.95
C ILE A 195 39.81 -7.64 18.04
N ARG A 196 40.19 -7.80 19.31
CA ARG A 196 39.60 -7.05 20.43
C ARG A 196 39.83 -5.54 20.33
N LYS A 197 40.91 -5.10 19.68
CA LYS A 197 41.18 -3.68 19.43
C LYS A 197 40.27 -3.07 18.36
N ASN A 198 39.89 -3.86 17.36
CA ASN A 198 39.16 -3.38 16.19
C ASN A 198 37.67 -3.74 16.20
N PHE A 199 37.26 -4.74 16.97
CA PHE A 199 35.89 -5.25 17.05
C PHE A 199 35.46 -5.41 18.50
N ASN A 200 34.57 -4.51 18.95
CA ASN A 200 34.00 -4.54 20.30
C ASN A 200 32.67 -5.31 20.39
N ASP A 201 32.18 -5.80 19.25
CA ASP A 201 30.86 -6.42 19.10
C ASP A 201 30.85 -7.92 19.46
N PHE A 202 32.02 -8.53 19.70
CA PHE A 202 32.20 -9.96 19.89
C PHE A 202 32.70 -10.34 21.30
N ASP A 203 32.15 -11.41 21.83
CA ASP A 203 32.74 -12.20 22.91
C ASP A 203 33.78 -13.16 22.33
N ILE A 204 35.05 -12.84 22.56
CA ILE A 204 36.19 -13.57 22.01
C ILE A 204 36.71 -14.56 23.05
N VAL A 205 36.48 -15.85 22.81
CA VAL A 205 36.82 -16.93 23.74
C VAL A 205 37.91 -17.82 23.12
N PRO A 206 39.07 -17.97 23.79
CA PRO A 206 40.05 -18.98 23.40
C PRO A 206 39.50 -20.39 23.64
N ALA A 207 39.77 -21.30 22.71
CA ALA A 207 39.42 -22.71 22.80
C ALA A 207 40.60 -23.57 22.32
N ASP A 208 40.59 -24.84 22.70
CA ASP A 208 41.51 -25.85 22.16
C ASP A 208 40.67 -26.95 21.51
N LEU A 209 41.01 -27.32 20.27
CA LEU A 209 40.33 -28.35 19.51
C LEU A 209 41.36 -29.35 19.00
N ASN A 210 41.42 -30.53 19.60
CA ASN A 210 42.36 -31.60 19.24
C ASN A 210 43.84 -31.14 19.22
N GLY A 211 44.25 -30.26 20.14
CA GLY A 211 45.62 -29.74 20.21
C GLY A 211 45.91 -28.58 19.26
N GLN A 212 44.87 -28.01 18.61
CA GLN A 212 44.98 -26.76 17.85
C GLN A 212 44.46 -25.58 18.67
N ALA A 213 45.24 -24.51 18.71
CA ALA A 213 44.84 -23.24 19.32
C ALA A 213 43.72 -22.60 18.47
N VAL A 214 42.50 -22.55 19.00
CA VAL A 214 41.31 -21.99 18.33
C VAL A 214 40.87 -20.70 19.02
N LEU A 215 40.40 -19.76 18.22
CA LEU A 215 39.71 -18.56 18.71
C LEU A 215 38.26 -18.60 18.24
N ARG A 216 37.33 -18.56 19.19
CA ARG A 216 35.89 -18.50 18.93
C ARG A 216 35.40 -17.07 19.13
N LEU A 217 34.75 -16.51 18.12
CA LEU A 217 34.13 -15.19 18.19
C LEU A 217 32.61 -15.36 18.13
N ALA A 218 31.93 -15.12 19.26
CA ALA A 218 30.46 -15.10 19.31
C ALA A 218 29.99 -13.64 19.37
N MET A 219 28.92 -13.28 18.65
CA MET A 219 28.36 -11.93 18.77
C MET A 219 27.81 -11.71 20.18
N SER A 220 28.09 -10.53 20.76
CA SER A 220 27.56 -10.16 22.07
C SER A 220 26.01 -10.11 22.05
N PRO A 221 25.33 -10.37 23.18
CA PRO A 221 23.86 -10.30 23.25
C PRO A 221 23.31 -8.92 22.85
N ALA A 222 24.03 -7.85 23.20
CA ALA A 222 23.67 -6.49 22.80
C ALA A 222 23.70 -6.33 21.28
N LYS A 223 24.72 -6.87 20.60
CA LYS A 223 24.82 -6.80 19.15
C LYS A 223 23.74 -7.61 18.45
N ILE A 224 23.41 -8.79 18.97
CA ILE A 224 22.32 -9.62 18.46
C ILE A 224 20.99 -8.86 18.54
N ALA A 225 20.71 -8.19 19.66
CA ALA A 225 19.50 -7.39 19.83
C ALA A 225 19.46 -6.19 18.87
N GLU A 226 20.59 -5.51 18.67
CA GLU A 226 20.72 -4.40 17.72
C GLU A 226 20.42 -4.86 16.27
N ILE A 227 21.01 -5.98 15.84
CA ILE A 227 20.78 -6.54 14.50
C ILE A 227 19.31 -6.91 14.32
N ARG A 228 18.70 -7.58 15.30
CA ARG A 228 17.26 -7.94 15.25
C ARG A 228 16.36 -6.72 15.13
N GLU A 229 16.62 -5.68 15.92
CA GLU A 229 15.85 -4.44 15.88
C GLU A 229 16.00 -3.73 14.53
N TYR A 230 17.23 -3.64 14.03
CA TYR A 230 17.52 -3.09 12.71
C TYR A 230 16.79 -3.87 11.60
N SER A 231 16.87 -5.20 11.63
CA SER A 231 16.23 -6.07 10.63
C SER A 231 14.71 -5.91 10.61
N ILE A 232 14.06 -5.81 11.78
CA ILE A 232 12.62 -5.54 11.85
C ILE A 232 12.28 -4.16 11.32
N LYS A 233 13.01 -3.13 11.76
CA LYS A 233 12.73 -1.74 11.34
C LYS A 233 12.91 -1.57 9.83
N GLN A 234 13.94 -2.18 9.27
CA GLN A 234 14.19 -2.16 7.82
C GLN A 234 13.11 -2.91 7.07
N ASN A 235 12.80 -4.16 7.45
CA ASN A 235 11.74 -4.92 6.80
C ASN A 235 10.36 -4.24 6.93
N LEU A 236 10.05 -3.61 8.07
CA LEU A 236 8.83 -2.82 8.25
C LEU A 236 8.75 -1.66 7.26
N THR A 237 9.88 -0.96 7.04
CA THR A 237 9.98 0.13 6.07
C THR A 237 9.80 -0.38 4.65
N THR A 238 10.47 -1.47 4.29
CA THR A 238 10.34 -2.14 2.99
C THR A 238 8.90 -2.60 2.73
N VAL A 239 8.26 -3.23 3.71
CA VAL A 239 6.85 -3.64 3.62
C VAL A 239 5.95 -2.43 3.44
N ARG A 240 6.14 -1.35 4.22
CA ARG A 240 5.36 -0.12 4.06
C ARG A 240 5.49 0.48 2.66
N ASN A 241 6.71 0.54 2.11
CA ASN A 241 6.94 1.03 0.76
C ASN A 241 6.24 0.14 -0.28
N ARG A 242 6.38 -1.20 -0.17
CA ARG A 242 5.71 -2.16 -1.05
C ARG A 242 4.20 -2.04 -1.02
N VAL A 243 3.63 -1.79 0.15
CA VAL A 243 2.20 -1.61 0.29
C VAL A 243 1.74 -0.28 -0.31
N ASN A 244 2.50 0.79 -0.17
CA ASN A 244 2.19 2.06 -0.82
C ASN A 244 2.16 1.92 -2.36
N GLU A 245 3.05 1.10 -2.91
CA GLU A 245 3.11 0.83 -4.35
C GLU A 245 1.94 -0.02 -4.87
N LEU A 246 1.26 -0.77 -4.00
CA LEU A 246 0.00 -1.45 -4.35
C LEU A 246 -1.15 -0.46 -4.59
N GLY A 247 -0.98 0.84 -4.30
CA GLY A 247 -2.00 1.86 -4.51
C GLY A 247 -3.16 1.80 -3.50
N VAL A 248 -2.96 1.08 -2.40
CA VAL A 248 -3.95 0.86 -1.35
C VAL A 248 -4.15 2.13 -0.54
N ALA A 249 -5.41 2.49 -0.27
CA ALA A 249 -5.71 3.62 0.60
C ALA A 249 -5.61 3.21 2.06
N GLU A 250 -4.70 3.83 2.83
CA GLU A 250 -4.55 3.62 4.28
C GLU A 250 -4.19 2.19 4.74
N PRO A 251 -3.08 1.61 4.24
CA PRO A 251 -2.62 0.32 4.73
C PRO A 251 -2.14 0.39 6.19
N ILE A 252 -2.43 -0.66 6.95
CA ILE A 252 -1.91 -0.81 8.31
C ILE A 252 -0.70 -1.73 8.24
N VAL A 253 0.49 -1.17 8.49
CA VAL A 253 1.75 -1.92 8.55
C VAL A 253 2.39 -1.66 9.90
N GLN A 254 2.36 -2.67 10.77
CA GLN A 254 2.81 -2.57 12.15
C GLN A 254 3.66 -3.78 12.56
N ARG A 255 4.51 -3.60 13.55
CA ARG A 255 5.26 -4.70 14.18
C ARG A 255 4.33 -5.44 15.13
N GLN A 256 4.34 -6.77 15.09
CA GLN A 256 3.65 -7.64 16.04
C GLN A 256 4.68 -8.53 16.75
N GLY A 257 4.91 -8.29 18.04
CA GLY A 257 5.90 -9.04 18.82
C GLY A 257 7.35 -8.81 18.37
N ALA A 258 8.22 -9.81 18.57
CA ALA A 258 9.65 -9.66 18.37
C ALA A 258 10.08 -9.74 16.89
N ASN A 259 9.49 -10.64 16.11
CA ASN A 259 9.92 -10.99 14.76
C ASN A 259 8.79 -10.98 13.70
N ARG A 260 7.59 -10.46 14.00
CA ARG A 260 6.47 -10.45 13.04
C ARG A 260 6.04 -9.05 12.65
N ILE A 261 5.48 -8.95 11.45
CA ILE A 261 4.93 -7.73 10.87
C ILE A 261 3.50 -8.05 10.43
N VAL A 262 2.54 -7.31 10.97
CA VAL A 262 1.14 -7.36 10.55
C VAL A 262 0.91 -6.37 9.42
N VAL A 263 0.29 -6.85 8.36
CA VAL A 263 -0.06 -6.06 7.17
C VAL A 263 -1.55 -6.24 6.88
N GLU A 264 -2.29 -5.14 6.93
CA GLU A 264 -3.70 -5.13 6.59
C GLU A 264 -3.94 -4.20 5.40
N LEU A 265 -4.52 -4.77 4.35
CA LEU A 265 -4.75 -4.08 3.09
C LEU A 265 -6.26 -3.91 2.86
N PRO A 266 -6.83 -2.72 3.14
CA PRO A 266 -8.23 -2.45 2.87
C PRO A 266 -8.52 -2.45 1.38
N GLY A 267 -9.61 -3.12 0.97
CA GLY A 267 -10.06 -3.08 -0.43
C GLY A 267 -9.06 -3.66 -1.44
N VAL A 268 -7.95 -4.27 -1.00
CA VAL A 268 -7.09 -5.07 -1.86
C VAL A 268 -7.76 -6.39 -2.08
N GLN A 269 -8.31 -6.51 -3.27
CA GLN A 269 -9.08 -7.65 -3.69
C GLN A 269 -8.15 -8.68 -4.34
N ASP A 270 -7.18 -8.25 -5.15
CA ASP A 270 -6.16 -9.16 -5.70
C ASP A 270 -5.12 -9.58 -4.63
N THR A 271 -5.48 -10.59 -3.84
CA THR A 271 -4.64 -11.18 -2.81
C THR A 271 -3.37 -11.80 -3.42
N ALA A 272 -3.45 -12.27 -4.67
CA ALA A 272 -2.33 -12.88 -5.38
C ALA A 272 -1.27 -11.83 -5.72
N GLU A 273 -1.69 -10.68 -6.25
CA GLU A 273 -0.82 -9.56 -6.54
C GLU A 273 -0.17 -9.01 -5.27
N ALA A 274 -0.96 -8.82 -4.21
CA ALA A 274 -0.44 -8.38 -2.92
C ALA A 274 0.58 -9.36 -2.34
N LYS A 275 0.28 -10.66 -2.34
CA LYS A 275 1.19 -11.71 -1.88
C LYS A 275 2.47 -11.75 -2.71
N ARG A 276 2.36 -11.60 -4.02
CA ARG A 276 3.50 -11.57 -4.94
C ARG A 276 4.40 -10.35 -4.65
N ILE A 277 3.83 -9.17 -4.41
CA ILE A 277 4.62 -7.95 -4.15
C ILE A 277 5.24 -7.98 -2.74
N LEU A 278 4.48 -8.41 -1.73
CA LEU A 278 4.96 -8.48 -0.36
C LEU A 278 5.94 -9.63 -0.13
N GLY A 279 5.70 -10.79 -0.75
CA GLY A 279 6.47 -12.01 -0.61
C GLY A 279 7.72 -12.11 -1.49
N LYS A 280 7.84 -11.29 -2.54
CA LYS A 280 9.05 -11.29 -3.39
C LYS A 280 10.26 -10.79 -2.60
N THR A 281 11.16 -11.68 -2.23
CA THR A 281 12.46 -11.31 -1.63
C THR A 281 13.44 -10.93 -2.75
N ALA A 282 13.17 -9.80 -3.39
CA ALA A 282 14.01 -9.25 -4.45
C ALA A 282 15.09 -8.37 -3.82
N ASN A 283 16.34 -8.84 -3.85
CA ASN A 283 17.50 -7.99 -3.57
C ASN A 283 18.24 -7.72 -4.89
N LEU A 284 18.78 -6.52 -5.01
CA LEU A 284 19.58 -6.11 -6.16
C LEU A 284 20.99 -5.81 -5.70
N GLU A 285 21.96 -6.32 -6.43
CA GLU A 285 23.37 -6.10 -6.19
C GLU A 285 24.03 -5.53 -7.44
N PHE A 286 24.83 -4.49 -7.24
CA PHE A 286 25.61 -3.87 -8.30
C PHE A 286 27.06 -4.31 -8.14
N ARG A 287 27.60 -4.94 -9.18
CA ARG A 287 28.95 -5.51 -9.18
C ARG A 287 29.65 -5.24 -10.51
N LEU A 288 30.98 -5.20 -10.52
CA LEU A 288 31.75 -5.04 -11.76
C LEU A 288 31.86 -6.37 -12.50
N ALA A 289 31.88 -6.33 -13.82
CA ALA A 289 32.29 -7.47 -14.63
C ALA A 289 33.75 -7.81 -14.34
N ALA A 290 34.04 -9.11 -14.25
CA ALA A 290 35.38 -9.59 -13.98
C ALA A 290 36.31 -9.31 -15.17
N GLU A 291 37.57 -9.00 -14.88
CA GLU A 291 38.60 -8.82 -15.91
C GLU A 291 38.98 -10.16 -16.57
N PRO A 292 39.45 -10.13 -17.83
CA PRO A 292 39.98 -11.32 -18.49
C PRO A 292 41.08 -11.98 -17.64
N GLY A 293 40.92 -13.27 -17.31
CA GLY A 293 41.88 -14.00 -16.47
C GLY A 293 41.61 -13.94 -14.96
N ALA A 294 40.50 -13.33 -14.51
CA ALA A 294 40.11 -13.32 -13.11
C ALA A 294 39.94 -14.75 -12.54
N THR A 295 40.51 -14.97 -11.35
CA THR A 295 40.46 -16.28 -10.67
C THR A 295 39.07 -16.54 -10.07
N ARG A 296 38.71 -17.82 -9.90
CA ARG A 296 37.46 -18.23 -9.19
C ARG A 296 37.36 -17.72 -7.74
N ALA A 297 38.46 -17.27 -7.15
CA ALA A 297 38.47 -16.68 -5.82
C ALA A 297 37.95 -15.22 -5.81
N THR A 298 38.10 -14.50 -6.93
CA THR A 298 37.72 -13.09 -7.08
C THR A 298 36.50 -12.88 -7.98
N SER A 299 36.14 -13.89 -8.78
CA SER A 299 34.98 -13.88 -9.67
C SER A 299 33.98 -15.01 -9.38
N GLU A 300 32.75 -14.80 -9.83
CA GLU A 300 31.64 -15.76 -9.79
C GLU A 300 30.88 -15.66 -11.11
N GLU A 301 30.45 -16.79 -11.65
CA GLU A 301 29.73 -16.87 -12.92
C GLU A 301 28.22 -16.78 -12.66
N PHE A 302 27.52 -15.95 -13.43
CA PHE A 302 26.07 -15.77 -13.32
C PHE A 302 25.40 -15.88 -14.68
N GLU A 303 24.26 -16.56 -14.70
CA GLU A 303 23.39 -16.66 -15.88
C GLU A 303 22.57 -15.36 -16.07
N PHE A 304 22.28 -15.02 -17.32
CA PHE A 304 21.32 -13.97 -17.64
C PHE A 304 19.89 -14.46 -17.41
N ARG A 305 19.02 -13.58 -16.90
CA ARG A 305 17.61 -13.92 -16.59
C ARG A 305 16.84 -14.47 -17.79
N GLU A 306 17.22 -14.04 -18.99
CA GLU A 306 16.54 -14.34 -20.25
C GLU A 306 17.00 -15.64 -20.92
N GLY A 307 18.06 -16.29 -20.43
CA GLY A 307 18.59 -17.53 -20.99
C GLY A 307 19.22 -17.43 -22.39
N ASN A 308 19.09 -16.28 -23.07
CA ASN A 308 19.55 -16.09 -24.46
C ASN A 308 21.01 -15.61 -24.58
N ARG A 309 21.70 -15.39 -23.46
CA ARG A 309 23.10 -14.94 -23.43
C ARG A 309 23.95 -15.92 -22.63
N PRO A 310 25.21 -16.18 -23.04
CA PRO A 310 26.10 -17.01 -22.25
C PRO A 310 26.31 -16.38 -20.86
N PRO A 311 26.56 -17.19 -19.81
CA PRO A 311 26.86 -16.67 -18.49
C PRO A 311 28.03 -15.68 -18.50
N ALA A 312 28.02 -14.72 -17.58
CA ALA A 312 29.09 -13.74 -17.44
C ALA A 312 29.82 -13.91 -16.10
N LEU A 313 31.14 -13.75 -16.14
CA LEU A 313 31.98 -13.68 -14.95
C LEU A 313 31.90 -12.29 -14.33
N ILE A 314 31.45 -12.23 -13.08
CA ILE A 314 31.26 -11.00 -12.32
C ILE A 314 32.18 -11.03 -11.09
N GLU A 315 32.72 -9.89 -10.69
CA GLU A 315 33.51 -9.78 -9.47
C GLU A 315 32.67 -10.09 -8.23
N ARG A 316 33.29 -10.67 -7.21
CA ARG A 316 32.66 -10.88 -5.90
C ARG A 316 32.47 -9.59 -5.10
N GLY A 317 33.19 -8.52 -5.48
CA GLY A 317 33.10 -7.21 -4.84
C GLY A 317 31.75 -6.55 -5.08
N LEU A 318 31.07 -6.19 -3.99
CA LEU A 318 29.80 -5.47 -4.00
C LEU A 318 30.09 -3.96 -4.06
N ILE A 319 29.47 -3.25 -5.01
CA ILE A 319 29.54 -1.79 -5.09
C ILE A 319 28.47 -1.18 -4.17
N ILE A 320 27.21 -1.50 -4.47
CA ILE A 320 26.03 -1.09 -3.68
C ILE A 320 24.95 -2.16 -3.79
N THR A 321 23.94 -2.02 -2.93
CA THR A 321 22.73 -2.83 -2.88
C THR A 321 21.49 -1.98 -3.12
N GLY A 322 20.37 -2.64 -3.45
CA GLY A 322 19.10 -1.97 -3.74
C GLY A 322 18.46 -1.22 -2.56
N ASP A 323 18.89 -1.46 -1.32
CA ASP A 323 18.45 -0.70 -0.13
C ASP A 323 18.94 0.75 -0.13
N GLN A 324 20.02 1.06 -0.87
CA GLN A 324 20.56 2.41 -1.03
C GLN A 324 19.82 3.23 -2.11
N VAL A 325 18.72 2.69 -2.67
CA VAL A 325 17.90 3.34 -3.70
C VAL A 325 16.75 4.09 -3.04
N THR A 326 16.66 5.39 -3.33
CA THR A 326 15.61 6.28 -2.80
C THR A 326 14.45 6.46 -3.76
N ASP A 327 14.70 6.41 -5.07
CA ASP A 327 13.68 6.50 -6.11
C ASP A 327 14.13 5.70 -7.34
N ALA A 328 13.16 5.11 -8.05
CA ALA A 328 13.39 4.45 -9.32
C ALA A 328 12.15 4.55 -10.22
N LYS A 329 12.33 5.05 -11.44
CA LYS A 329 11.24 5.29 -12.38
C LYS A 329 11.52 4.65 -13.73
N ALA A 330 10.56 3.85 -14.21
CA ALA A 330 10.59 3.36 -15.56
C ALA A 330 10.39 4.52 -16.55
N GLY A 331 11.19 4.53 -17.61
CA GLY A 331 11.15 5.52 -18.67
C GLY A 331 11.52 4.90 -20.00
N PHE A 332 11.67 5.76 -21.00
CA PHE A 332 12.16 5.40 -22.32
C PHE A 332 13.32 6.31 -22.69
N ASP A 333 14.36 5.73 -23.26
CA ASP A 333 15.47 6.48 -23.83
C ASP A 333 14.95 7.39 -24.96
N SER A 334 15.27 8.67 -24.88
CA SER A 334 14.82 9.69 -25.83
C SER A 334 15.46 9.54 -27.22
N GLN A 335 16.58 8.80 -27.35
CA GLN A 335 17.25 8.58 -28.64
C GLN A 335 16.78 7.31 -29.35
N HIS A 336 16.71 6.18 -28.64
CA HIS A 336 16.43 4.88 -29.27
C HIS A 336 15.05 4.31 -28.93
N GLY A 337 14.26 4.98 -28.08
CA GLY A 337 12.95 4.49 -27.63
C GLY A 337 13.05 3.19 -26.81
N SER A 338 14.24 2.82 -26.36
CA SER A 338 14.45 1.60 -25.56
C SER A 338 13.99 1.82 -24.11
N PRO A 339 13.40 0.82 -23.44
CA PRO A 339 13.01 0.94 -22.04
C PRO A 339 14.22 1.15 -21.13
N GLU A 340 14.11 2.10 -20.19
CA GLU A 340 15.13 2.37 -19.18
C GLU A 340 14.52 2.46 -17.78
N VAL A 341 15.37 2.35 -16.75
CA VAL A 341 15.01 2.67 -15.37
C VAL A 341 15.96 3.72 -14.84
N ASN A 342 15.41 4.89 -14.53
CA ASN A 342 16.12 5.99 -13.88
C ASN A 342 16.18 5.74 -12.38
N ILE A 343 17.38 5.71 -11.81
CA ILE A 343 17.64 5.39 -10.40
C ILE A 343 18.21 6.61 -9.70
N ARG A 344 17.73 6.84 -8.47
CA ARG A 344 18.31 7.79 -7.53
C ARG A 344 18.73 7.08 -6.25
N LEU A 345 20.00 7.18 -5.92
CA LEU A 345 20.59 6.67 -4.69
C LEU A 345 20.50 7.70 -3.56
N ASP A 346 20.65 7.24 -2.32
CA ASP A 346 20.92 8.12 -1.19
C ASP A 346 22.35 8.70 -1.25
N GLY A 347 22.69 9.54 -0.26
CA GLY A 347 24.01 10.18 -0.22
C GLY A 347 25.18 9.18 -0.10
N HIS A 348 25.00 8.09 0.66
CA HIS A 348 26.05 7.10 0.89
C HIS A 348 26.26 6.20 -0.33
N GLY A 349 25.17 5.65 -0.88
CA GLY A 349 25.19 4.87 -2.11
C GLY A 349 25.73 5.67 -3.30
N GLY A 350 25.39 6.95 -3.41
CA GLY A 350 25.93 7.84 -4.45
C GLY A 350 27.45 8.04 -4.35
N GLU A 351 28.01 8.13 -3.13
CA GLU A 351 29.46 8.23 -2.94
C GLU A 351 30.17 6.91 -3.30
N LEU A 352 29.64 5.77 -2.85
CA LEU A 352 30.17 4.45 -3.17
C LEU A 352 30.17 4.19 -4.68
N MET A 353 29.05 4.52 -5.35
CA MET A 353 28.93 4.38 -6.81
C MET A 353 29.91 5.29 -7.55
N SER A 354 30.04 6.55 -7.14
CA SER A 354 31.00 7.50 -7.73
C SER A 354 32.44 7.03 -7.57
N ARG A 355 32.80 6.55 -6.37
CA ARG A 355 34.13 6.00 -6.09
C ARG A 355 34.42 4.77 -6.94
N ALA A 356 33.46 3.84 -7.02
CA ALA A 356 33.61 2.60 -7.77
C ALA A 356 33.67 2.85 -9.29
N THR A 357 32.93 3.82 -9.83
CA THR A 357 32.86 4.05 -11.28
C THR A 357 33.95 4.98 -11.80
N ARG A 358 34.48 5.91 -10.98
CA ARG A 358 35.52 6.87 -11.39
C ARG A 358 36.76 6.20 -12.00
N SER A 359 37.21 5.07 -11.45
CA SER A 359 38.37 4.32 -11.95
C SER A 359 38.01 3.18 -12.90
N ASN A 360 36.72 2.96 -13.17
CA ASN A 360 36.22 1.80 -13.92
C ASN A 360 35.38 2.22 -15.15
N VAL A 361 35.57 3.45 -15.65
CA VAL A 361 34.96 3.90 -16.91
C VAL A 361 35.46 3.01 -18.06
N GLY A 362 34.53 2.56 -18.91
CA GLY A 362 34.78 1.59 -19.98
C GLY A 362 34.61 0.12 -19.56
N ARG A 363 34.52 -0.18 -18.26
CA ARG A 363 34.21 -1.53 -17.77
C ARG A 363 32.70 -1.76 -17.74
N SER A 364 32.30 -3.03 -17.82
CA SER A 364 30.90 -3.43 -17.66
C SER A 364 30.53 -3.55 -16.18
N MET A 365 29.32 -3.11 -15.85
CA MET A 365 28.70 -3.25 -14.53
C MET A 365 27.47 -4.15 -14.67
N ALA A 366 27.39 -5.15 -13.79
CA ALA A 366 26.27 -6.07 -13.69
C ALA A 366 25.31 -5.62 -12.61
N VAL A 367 24.02 -5.72 -12.92
CA VAL A 367 22.92 -5.65 -11.97
C VAL A 367 22.40 -7.06 -11.78
N ILE A 368 22.72 -7.64 -10.63
CA ILE A 368 22.32 -8.99 -10.26
C ILE A 368 21.03 -8.91 -9.46
N PHE A 369 20.05 -9.67 -9.92
CA PHE A 369 18.80 -9.89 -9.23
C PHE A 369 18.84 -11.19 -8.46
N ILE A 370 18.56 -11.06 -7.16
CA ILE A 370 18.52 -12.16 -6.23
C ILE A 370 17.06 -12.36 -5.87
N GLU A 371 16.47 -13.45 -6.33
CA GLU A 371 15.14 -13.89 -5.98
C GLU A 371 15.24 -15.10 -5.05
N GLN A 372 14.51 -15.10 -3.94
CA GLN A 372 14.34 -16.32 -3.16
C GLN A 372 12.93 -16.84 -3.38
N ARG A 373 12.85 -18.08 -3.86
CA ARG A 373 11.57 -18.75 -4.07
C ARG A 373 11.33 -19.73 -2.92
N PRO A 374 10.16 -19.71 -2.29
CA PRO A 374 9.80 -20.73 -1.33
C PRO A 374 9.69 -22.07 -2.07
N VAL A 375 10.39 -23.08 -1.56
CA VAL A 375 10.34 -24.45 -2.02
C VAL A 375 9.89 -25.29 -0.84
N THR A 376 8.73 -25.94 -0.99
CA THR A 376 8.22 -26.87 0.00
C THR A 376 9.01 -28.17 -0.09
N THR A 377 9.78 -28.47 0.95
CA THR A 377 10.45 -29.77 1.12
C THR A 377 9.70 -30.54 2.19
N TYR A 378 9.44 -31.83 1.96
CA TYR A 378 8.83 -32.68 2.98
C TYR A 378 9.93 -33.28 3.84
N THR A 379 9.87 -32.99 5.14
CA THR A 379 10.77 -33.60 6.13
C THR A 379 9.96 -34.54 7.01
N LYS A 380 10.46 -35.76 7.17
CA LYS A 380 9.89 -36.71 8.13
C LYS A 380 10.09 -36.20 9.54
N GLN A 381 9.01 -35.84 10.22
CA GLN A 381 9.03 -35.51 11.63
C GLN A 381 8.12 -36.48 12.39
N MET A 382 8.56 -36.88 13.59
CA MET A 382 7.68 -37.59 14.52
C MET A 382 6.71 -36.59 15.13
N VAL A 383 5.45 -36.64 14.71
CA VAL A 383 4.36 -35.89 15.36
C VAL A 383 3.52 -36.91 16.13
N ASN A 384 3.54 -36.82 17.46
CA ASN A 384 2.82 -37.74 18.36
C ASN A 384 3.19 -39.24 18.17
N GLY A 385 4.45 -39.55 17.91
CA GLY A 385 4.94 -40.94 17.78
C GLY A 385 4.65 -41.62 16.43
N VAL A 386 4.09 -40.89 15.46
CA VAL A 386 3.90 -41.37 14.09
C VAL A 386 4.75 -40.54 13.13
N GLU A 387 5.51 -41.20 12.24
CA GLU A 387 6.22 -40.51 11.16
C GLU A 387 5.20 -39.85 10.23
N LYS A 388 5.23 -38.51 10.16
CA LYS A 388 4.42 -37.75 9.24
C LYS A 388 5.32 -36.86 8.40
N ASP A 389 5.07 -36.82 7.09
CA ASP A 389 5.70 -35.87 6.21
C ASP A 389 5.17 -34.48 6.54
N VAL A 390 6.02 -33.65 7.16
CA VAL A 390 5.69 -32.27 7.48
C VAL A 390 6.24 -31.39 6.36
N PRO A 391 5.41 -30.56 5.71
CA PRO A 391 5.89 -29.60 4.73
C PRO A 391 6.72 -28.53 5.44
N VAL A 392 8.03 -28.50 5.19
CA VAL A 392 8.93 -27.45 5.63
C VAL A 392 9.17 -26.51 4.45
N GLN A 393 8.79 -25.24 4.60
CA GLN A 393 9.12 -24.23 3.59
C GLN A 393 10.61 -23.87 3.72
N THR A 394 11.38 -24.26 2.70
CA THR A 394 12.77 -23.84 2.52
C THR A 394 12.83 -22.78 1.43
N PHE A 395 13.96 -22.08 1.28
CA PHE A 395 14.12 -21.08 0.24
C PHE A 395 15.26 -21.48 -0.68
N LYS A 396 15.00 -21.48 -1.99
CA LYS A 396 16.05 -21.57 -3.00
C LYS A 396 16.34 -20.17 -3.50
N GLU A 397 17.59 -19.75 -3.37
CA GLU A 397 18.08 -18.48 -3.89
C GLU A 397 18.50 -18.66 -5.35
N GLU A 398 17.93 -17.86 -6.25
CA GLU A 398 18.33 -17.74 -7.64
C GLU A 398 18.96 -16.37 -7.87
N LYS A 399 20.18 -16.35 -8.41
CA LYS A 399 20.90 -15.14 -8.78
C LYS A 399 21.02 -15.06 -10.29
N LYS A 400 20.44 -14.03 -10.89
CA LYS A 400 20.42 -13.84 -12.35
C LYS A 400 20.81 -12.41 -12.71
N ILE A 401 21.58 -12.24 -13.78
CA ILE A 401 21.90 -10.92 -14.33
C ILE A 401 20.66 -10.38 -15.04
N ILE A 402 20.19 -9.19 -14.64
CA ILE A 402 19.14 -8.46 -15.37
C ILE A 402 19.76 -7.54 -16.42
N SER A 403 20.82 -6.82 -16.04
CA SER A 403 21.51 -5.90 -16.95
C SER A 403 23.01 -6.02 -16.79
N LEU A 404 23.72 -6.01 -17.92
CA LEU A 404 25.16 -5.90 -18.00
C LEU A 404 25.47 -4.77 -18.96
N ALA A 405 25.87 -3.62 -18.42
CA ALA A 405 26.02 -2.38 -19.19
C ALA A 405 27.39 -1.76 -18.97
N THR A 406 27.94 -1.14 -20.03
CA THR A 406 29.24 -0.45 -19.96
C THR A 406 29.12 0.90 -19.27
N ILE A 407 30.01 1.16 -18.30
CA ILE A 407 30.11 2.45 -17.62
C ILE A 407 30.68 3.47 -18.61
N GLN A 408 29.87 4.45 -19.03
CA GLN A 408 30.30 5.48 -19.99
C GLN A 408 30.96 6.70 -19.33
N SER A 409 30.60 6.97 -18.08
CA SER A 409 31.11 8.09 -17.29
C SER A 409 31.03 7.76 -15.80
N PRO A 410 31.75 8.49 -14.92
CA PRO A 410 31.60 8.34 -13.48
C PRO A 410 30.14 8.59 -13.08
N LEU A 411 29.52 7.60 -12.44
CA LEU A 411 28.12 7.64 -12.02
C LEU A 411 28.00 8.25 -10.63
N GLY A 412 27.19 9.29 -10.48
CA GLY A 412 26.89 9.90 -9.18
C GLY A 412 25.73 9.21 -8.46
N ALA A 413 24.98 9.99 -7.69
CA ALA A 413 23.76 9.53 -7.05
C ALA A 413 22.59 9.27 -8.02
N GLN A 414 22.72 9.63 -9.30
CA GLN A 414 21.69 9.41 -10.32
C GLN A 414 22.32 8.73 -11.53
N PHE A 415 21.70 7.66 -11.99
CA PHE A 415 22.08 6.95 -13.21
C PHE A 415 20.87 6.19 -13.79
N ARG A 416 21.01 5.70 -15.02
CA ARG A 416 19.97 4.93 -15.72
C ARG A 416 20.47 3.52 -16.03
N ILE A 417 19.58 2.54 -15.89
CA ILE A 417 19.76 1.18 -16.39
C ILE A 417 19.08 1.06 -17.75
N THR A 418 19.83 0.66 -18.76
CA THR A 418 19.34 0.43 -20.13
C THR A 418 19.45 -1.05 -20.50
N GLY A 419 18.91 -1.41 -21.68
CA GLY A 419 18.98 -2.78 -22.21
C GLY A 419 17.93 -3.73 -21.63
N LEU A 420 16.77 -3.20 -21.22
CA LEU A 420 15.63 -3.96 -20.71
C LEU A 420 14.68 -4.32 -21.84
N ASN A 421 14.08 -5.52 -21.80
CA ASN A 421 13.34 -6.10 -22.93
C ASN A 421 11.82 -5.86 -22.85
N GLY A 422 11.43 -4.64 -22.48
CA GLY A 422 10.06 -4.16 -22.57
C GLY A 422 9.65 -3.24 -21.41
N GLN A 423 8.53 -2.54 -21.60
CA GLN A 423 7.96 -1.63 -20.59
C GLN A 423 7.53 -2.37 -19.31
N GLY A 424 7.08 -3.63 -19.43
CA GLY A 424 6.67 -4.43 -18.28
C GLY A 424 7.84 -4.75 -17.35
N GLU A 425 8.99 -5.09 -17.90
CA GLU A 425 10.20 -5.40 -17.13
C GLU A 425 10.80 -4.16 -16.47
N SER A 426 10.88 -3.03 -17.18
CA SER A 426 11.36 -1.78 -16.60
C SER A 426 10.46 -1.30 -15.46
N SER A 427 9.15 -1.46 -15.60
CA SER A 427 8.19 -1.12 -14.54
C SER A 427 8.32 -2.04 -13.33
N GLU A 428 8.52 -3.35 -13.54
CA GLU A 428 8.76 -4.31 -12.46
C GLU A 428 10.07 -4.01 -11.73
N LEU A 429 11.16 -3.78 -12.47
CA LEU A 429 12.46 -3.46 -11.89
C LEU A 429 12.41 -2.14 -11.10
N ALA A 430 11.77 -1.10 -11.65
CA ALA A 430 11.58 0.18 -10.96
C ALA A 430 10.76 0.04 -9.67
N LEU A 431 9.71 -0.80 -9.69
CA LEU A 431 8.92 -1.12 -8.50
C LEU A 431 9.79 -1.80 -7.42
N LEU A 432 10.57 -2.82 -7.81
CA LEU A 432 11.41 -3.57 -6.88
C LEU A 432 12.54 -2.71 -6.29
N LEU A 433 13.10 -1.82 -7.09
CA LEU A 433 14.10 -0.84 -6.65
C LEU A 433 13.53 0.18 -5.64
N ARG A 434 12.33 0.74 -5.90
CA ARG A 434 11.66 1.66 -4.96
C ARG A 434 11.20 0.98 -3.68
N ALA A 435 10.75 -0.27 -3.79
CA ALA A 435 10.36 -1.08 -2.65
C ALA A 435 11.54 -1.31 -1.69
N GLY A 436 12.77 -1.38 -2.21
CA GLY A 436 13.98 -1.64 -1.45
C GLY A 436 14.18 -3.12 -1.13
N GLY A 437 15.42 -3.45 -0.77
CA GLY A 437 15.79 -4.79 -0.31
C GLY A 437 15.22 -5.13 1.06
N LEU A 438 15.12 -6.42 1.36
CA LEU A 438 14.82 -6.90 2.71
C LEU A 438 16.13 -7.09 3.47
N ALA A 439 16.17 -6.66 4.74
CA ALA A 439 17.31 -6.95 5.62
C ALA A 439 17.39 -8.44 5.97
N ALA A 440 16.25 -9.11 6.00
CA ALA A 440 16.12 -10.53 6.28
C ALA A 440 14.95 -11.14 5.50
N PRO A 441 15.04 -12.42 5.08
CA PRO A 441 13.92 -13.10 4.44
C PRO A 441 12.66 -13.08 5.32
N MET A 442 11.48 -13.05 4.70
CA MET A 442 10.20 -13.10 5.40
C MET A 442 9.29 -14.12 4.74
N TYR A 443 8.42 -14.74 5.53
CA TYR A 443 7.40 -15.67 5.07
C TYR A 443 6.04 -15.35 5.66
N PHE A 444 4.97 -15.77 4.98
CA PHE A 444 3.61 -15.61 5.47
C PHE A 444 3.35 -16.68 6.54
N ALA A 445 3.31 -16.27 7.81
CA ALA A 445 2.95 -17.12 8.93
C ALA A 445 1.43 -17.34 9.01
N GLU A 446 0.64 -16.31 8.70
CA GLU A 446 -0.82 -16.38 8.62
C GLU A 446 -1.34 -15.55 7.44
N GLU A 447 -2.36 -16.07 6.76
CA GLU A 447 -3.11 -15.38 5.72
C GLU A 447 -4.60 -15.49 6.04
N ARG A 448 -5.26 -14.36 6.27
CA ARG A 448 -6.70 -14.29 6.46
C ARG A 448 -7.29 -13.25 5.52
N THR A 449 -8.17 -13.69 4.63
CA THR A 449 -9.02 -12.76 3.90
C THR A 449 -10.21 -12.41 4.78
N ILE A 450 -10.36 -11.13 5.09
CA ILE A 450 -11.55 -10.63 5.77
C ILE A 450 -12.59 -10.44 4.66
N GLY A 451 -13.55 -11.37 4.61
CA GLY A 451 -14.63 -11.32 3.64
C GLY A 451 -15.47 -10.05 3.82
N PRO A 452 -15.97 -9.43 2.74
CA PRO A 452 -16.74 -8.19 2.86
C PRO A 452 -18.11 -8.39 3.50
N SER A 453 -18.51 -9.60 3.90
CA SER A 453 -19.84 -9.89 4.46
C SER A 453 -20.12 -9.16 5.78
N LEU A 454 -19.14 -9.09 6.70
CA LEU A 454 -19.26 -8.31 7.94
C LEU A 454 -19.30 -6.80 7.65
N GLY A 455 -18.54 -6.34 6.66
CA GLY A 455 -18.54 -4.94 6.23
C GLY A 455 -19.84 -4.55 5.52
N ALA A 456 -20.38 -5.43 4.67
CA ALA A 456 -21.61 -5.21 3.92
C ALA A 456 -22.81 -5.02 4.84
N ASP A 457 -22.93 -5.82 5.90
CA ASP A 457 -23.99 -5.65 6.91
C ASP A 457 -23.84 -4.33 7.69
N ASN A 458 -22.60 -3.88 7.93
CA ASN A 458 -22.38 -2.56 8.52
C ASN A 458 -22.71 -1.42 7.55
N ILE A 459 -22.45 -1.58 6.24
CA ILE A 459 -22.83 -0.61 5.22
C ILE A 459 -24.35 -0.51 5.15
N THR A 460 -25.08 -1.63 5.06
CA THR A 460 -26.56 -1.62 4.97
C THR A 460 -27.17 -0.95 6.20
N LYS A 461 -26.77 -1.36 7.41
CA LYS A 461 -27.22 -0.73 8.66
C LYS A 461 -26.86 0.76 8.72
N GLY A 462 -25.68 1.12 8.23
CA GLY A 462 -25.22 2.51 8.17
C GLY A 462 -26.05 3.38 7.22
N VAL A 463 -26.36 2.85 6.03
CA VAL A 463 -27.25 3.50 5.04
C VAL A 463 -28.66 3.61 5.60
N ASP A 464 -29.19 2.56 6.21
CA ASP A 464 -30.51 2.57 6.84
C ASP A 464 -30.59 3.60 7.98
N ALA A 465 -29.56 3.67 8.84
CA ALA A 465 -29.47 4.67 9.90
C ALA A 465 -29.45 6.10 9.34
N ALA A 466 -28.72 6.33 8.24
CA ALA A 466 -28.71 7.63 7.57
C ALA A 466 -30.08 7.97 6.95
N LEU A 467 -30.76 7.01 6.31
CA LEU A 467 -32.09 7.22 5.73
C LEU A 467 -33.15 7.52 6.80
N TRP A 468 -33.17 6.75 7.90
CA TRP A 468 -34.06 7.02 9.03
C TRP A 468 -33.74 8.35 9.70
N GLY A 469 -32.46 8.68 9.88
CA GLY A 469 -32.01 9.97 10.38
C GLY A 469 -32.52 11.12 9.50
N MET A 470 -32.36 11.01 8.18
CA MET A 470 -32.84 11.99 7.22
C MET A 470 -34.35 12.15 7.29
N LEU A 471 -35.09 11.04 7.38
CA LEU A 471 -36.55 11.05 7.48
C LEU A 471 -37.02 11.78 8.75
N PHE A 472 -36.52 11.39 9.93
CA PHE A 472 -36.95 11.98 11.19
C PHE A 472 -36.56 13.46 11.30
N VAL A 473 -35.36 13.82 10.88
CA VAL A 473 -34.90 15.21 10.87
C VAL A 473 -35.75 16.04 9.89
N SER A 474 -36.05 15.52 8.70
CA SER A 474 -36.91 16.22 7.73
C SER A 474 -38.33 16.43 8.28
N LEU A 475 -38.94 15.39 8.86
CA LEU A 475 -40.25 15.49 9.50
C LEU A 475 -40.27 16.53 10.62
N PHE A 476 -39.23 16.56 11.45
CA PHE A 476 -39.11 17.52 12.56
C PHE A 476 -39.05 18.97 12.07
N ILE A 477 -38.20 19.27 11.08
CA ILE A 477 -38.08 20.64 10.55
C ILE A 477 -39.36 21.05 9.81
N ILE A 478 -39.98 20.14 9.04
CA ILE A 478 -41.25 20.40 8.35
C ILE A 478 -42.36 20.69 9.37
N ALA A 479 -42.41 19.97 10.50
CA ALA A 479 -43.41 20.22 11.53
C ALA A 479 -43.25 21.61 12.18
N ILE A 480 -42.02 22.06 12.45
CA ILE A 480 -41.75 23.32 13.15
C ILE A 480 -41.78 24.53 12.21
N TYR A 481 -41.20 24.40 11.01
CA TYR A 481 -40.97 25.50 10.06
C TYR A 481 -41.83 25.42 8.79
N ARG A 482 -42.71 24.41 8.69
CA ARG A 482 -43.68 24.23 7.61
C ARG A 482 -43.01 24.31 6.23
N PHE A 483 -43.33 25.32 5.43
CA PHE A 483 -42.82 25.48 4.08
C PHE A 483 -41.31 25.73 4.04
N PHE A 484 -40.76 26.47 5.01
CA PHE A 484 -39.31 26.65 5.14
C PHE A 484 -38.61 25.33 5.48
N GLY A 485 -39.29 24.42 6.19
CA GLY A 485 -38.79 23.07 6.42
C GLY A 485 -38.67 22.22 5.17
N ILE A 486 -39.55 22.40 4.18
CA ILE A 486 -39.43 21.72 2.87
C ILE A 486 -38.17 22.22 2.14
N ILE A 487 -37.91 23.54 2.15
CA ILE A 487 -36.71 24.12 1.54
C ILE A 487 -35.45 23.55 2.21
N ALA A 488 -35.41 23.48 3.54
CA ALA A 488 -34.28 22.91 4.27
C ALA A 488 -34.09 21.41 3.97
N THR A 489 -35.18 20.65 3.78
CA THR A 489 -35.11 19.23 3.42
C THR A 489 -34.49 19.01 2.04
N VAL A 490 -34.85 19.84 1.06
CA VAL A 490 -34.24 19.80 -0.29
C VAL A 490 -32.75 20.19 -0.22
N ALA A 491 -32.41 21.21 0.56
CA ALA A 491 -31.01 21.60 0.78
C ALA A 491 -30.20 20.49 1.45
N LEU A 492 -30.79 19.78 2.42
CA LEU A 492 -30.18 18.63 3.09
C LEU A 492 -29.93 17.45 2.14
N ALA A 493 -30.90 17.15 1.26
CA ALA A 493 -30.72 16.12 0.23
C ALA A 493 -29.56 16.49 -0.73
N GLY A 494 -29.52 17.74 -1.18
CA GLY A 494 -28.41 18.26 -1.99
C GLY A 494 -27.07 18.20 -1.25
N ASN A 495 -27.07 18.46 0.06
CA ASN A 495 -25.88 18.36 0.90
C ASN A 495 -25.31 16.93 0.91
N MET A 496 -26.17 15.92 1.04
CA MET A 496 -25.74 14.53 1.05
C MET A 496 -25.11 14.11 -0.28
N VAL A 497 -25.72 14.51 -1.39
CA VAL A 497 -25.19 14.25 -2.75
C VAL A 497 -23.82 14.92 -2.92
N MET A 498 -23.67 16.17 -2.48
CA MET A 498 -22.41 16.90 -2.54
C MET A 498 -21.33 16.29 -1.66
N LEU A 499 -21.69 15.79 -0.47
CA LEU A 499 -20.75 15.11 0.43
C LEU A 499 -20.20 13.85 -0.23
N LEU A 500 -21.07 12.99 -0.76
CA LEU A 500 -20.66 11.77 -1.47
C LEU A 500 -19.80 12.08 -2.70
N ALA A 501 -20.14 13.15 -3.43
CA ALA A 501 -19.37 13.60 -4.58
C ALA A 501 -17.96 14.05 -4.21
N LEU A 502 -17.81 14.84 -3.13
CA LEU A 502 -16.50 15.27 -2.65
C LEU A 502 -15.65 14.10 -2.13
N MET A 503 -16.27 13.15 -1.43
CA MET A 503 -15.57 11.94 -0.98
C MET A 503 -15.04 11.13 -2.16
N SER A 504 -15.85 10.95 -3.20
CA SER A 504 -15.45 10.31 -4.46
C SER A 504 -14.32 11.07 -5.16
N LEU A 505 -14.47 12.39 -5.35
CA LEU A 505 -13.53 13.23 -6.09
C LEU A 505 -12.16 13.32 -5.41
N LEU A 506 -12.12 13.37 -4.09
CA LEU A 506 -10.88 13.40 -3.31
C LEU A 506 -10.30 12.00 -3.08
N GLY A 507 -11.00 10.93 -3.48
CA GLY A 507 -10.61 9.55 -3.20
C GLY A 507 -10.54 9.25 -1.71
N ALA A 508 -11.36 9.94 -0.89
CA ALA A 508 -11.42 9.75 0.54
C ALA A 508 -12.00 8.37 0.89
N THR A 509 -11.41 7.72 1.90
CA THR A 509 -11.84 6.40 2.37
C THR A 509 -13.02 6.54 3.34
N LEU A 510 -14.15 5.91 3.01
CA LEU A 510 -15.28 5.75 3.91
C LEU A 510 -15.04 4.56 4.85
N THR A 511 -15.07 4.82 6.15
CA THR A 511 -14.99 3.82 7.22
C THR A 511 -16.31 3.77 7.98
N LEU A 512 -16.51 2.80 8.87
CA LEU A 512 -17.68 2.70 9.74
C LEU A 512 -17.80 3.95 10.65
N PRO A 513 -16.73 4.44 11.31
CA PRO A 513 -16.77 5.77 11.90
C PRO A 513 -17.03 6.88 10.87
N GLY A 514 -16.52 6.78 9.65
CA GLY A 514 -16.86 7.69 8.55
C GLY A 514 -18.36 7.81 8.32
N ILE A 515 -19.10 6.69 8.29
CA ILE A 515 -20.56 6.67 8.20
C ILE A 515 -21.20 7.40 9.40
N ALA A 516 -20.70 7.20 10.61
CA ALA A 516 -21.17 7.97 11.77
C ALA A 516 -20.92 9.48 11.60
N GLY A 517 -19.82 9.86 10.94
CA GLY A 517 -19.54 11.22 10.51
C GLY A 517 -20.57 11.78 9.51
N ILE A 518 -21.02 10.97 8.53
CA ILE A 518 -22.12 11.33 7.63
C ILE A 518 -23.41 11.60 8.43
N VAL A 519 -23.76 10.72 9.37
CA VAL A 519 -24.96 10.88 10.21
C VAL A 519 -24.86 12.13 11.10
N LEU A 520 -23.70 12.37 11.71
CA LEU A 520 -23.44 13.55 12.52
C LEU A 520 -23.55 14.85 11.69
N THR A 521 -22.93 14.88 10.52
CA THR A 521 -22.97 16.05 9.63
C THR A 521 -24.35 16.32 9.08
N MET A 522 -25.18 15.29 8.87
CA MET A 522 -26.58 15.46 8.51
C MET A 522 -27.35 16.26 9.58
N GLY A 523 -27.13 15.95 10.87
CA GLY A 523 -27.72 16.69 11.98
C GLY A 523 -27.22 18.14 12.05
N MET A 524 -25.90 18.34 11.95
CA MET A 524 -25.30 19.68 11.96
C MET A 524 -25.69 20.53 10.74
N ALA A 525 -25.88 19.93 9.57
CA ALA A 525 -26.27 20.65 8.36
C ALA A 525 -27.66 21.31 8.48
N VAL A 526 -28.52 20.75 9.32
CA VAL A 526 -29.84 21.31 9.61
C VAL A 526 -29.77 22.47 10.58
N ASP A 527 -28.87 22.43 11.56
CA ASP A 527 -28.70 23.48 12.58
C ASP A 527 -28.51 24.87 11.95
N ALA A 528 -27.70 24.96 10.89
CA ALA A 528 -27.51 26.20 10.15
C ALA A 528 -28.82 26.76 9.57
N ASN A 529 -29.70 25.90 9.03
CA ASN A 529 -31.00 26.32 8.51
C ASN A 529 -31.95 26.72 9.66
N VAL A 530 -31.91 26.01 10.78
CA VAL A 530 -32.69 26.32 12.00
C VAL A 530 -32.32 27.70 12.54
N LEU A 531 -31.03 28.03 12.65
CA LEU A 531 -30.53 29.35 13.08
C LEU A 531 -30.99 30.49 12.14
N ILE A 532 -30.97 30.26 10.82
CA ILE A 532 -31.47 31.25 9.85
C ILE A 532 -32.98 31.45 10.04
N PHE A 533 -33.75 30.38 10.14
CA PHE A 533 -35.21 30.46 10.21
C PHE A 533 -35.72 31.02 11.53
N SER A 534 -35.08 30.67 12.66
CA SER A 534 -35.38 31.28 13.96
C SER A 534 -35.09 32.77 13.92
N ARG A 535 -33.95 33.20 13.36
CA ARG A 535 -33.62 34.61 13.23
C ARG A 535 -34.64 35.36 12.37
N ILE A 536 -35.05 34.79 11.24
CA ILE A 536 -36.12 35.38 10.40
C ILE A 536 -37.41 35.54 11.22
N ARG A 537 -37.79 34.55 12.02
CA ARG A 537 -38.99 34.59 12.87
C ARG A 537 -38.89 35.70 13.95
N GLU A 538 -37.74 35.84 14.60
CA GLU A 538 -37.47 36.91 15.57
C GLU A 538 -37.59 38.30 14.94
N GLU A 539 -37.00 38.49 13.76
CA GLU A 539 -37.02 39.78 13.06
C GLU A 539 -38.44 40.16 12.57
N ILE A 540 -39.27 39.18 12.21
CA ILE A 540 -40.69 39.40 11.89
C ILE A 540 -41.47 39.76 13.16
N ALA A 541 -41.20 39.06 14.27
CA ALA A 541 -41.83 39.35 15.56
C ALA A 541 -41.46 40.75 16.09
N ALA A 542 -40.26 41.24 15.77
CA ALA A 542 -39.82 42.61 16.03
C ALA A 542 -40.45 43.66 15.11
N GLY A 543 -41.36 43.27 14.20
CA GLY A 543 -42.13 44.17 13.35
C GLY A 543 -41.47 44.52 12.02
N MET A 544 -40.38 43.86 11.62
CA MET A 544 -39.78 44.10 10.30
C MET A 544 -40.63 43.52 9.16
N THR A 545 -40.55 44.16 7.99
CA THR A 545 -41.19 43.63 6.77
C THR A 545 -40.56 42.29 6.38
N VAL A 546 -41.36 41.39 5.82
CA VAL A 546 -40.96 40.03 5.40
C VAL A 546 -39.66 40.03 4.58
N GLN A 547 -39.52 40.93 3.61
CA GLN A 547 -38.33 41.03 2.77
C GLN A 547 -37.09 41.47 3.55
N ARG A 548 -37.24 42.41 4.49
CA ARG A 548 -36.14 42.90 5.32
C ARG A 548 -35.72 41.86 6.36
N ALA A 549 -36.69 41.17 6.97
CA ALA A 549 -36.45 40.08 7.92
C ALA A 549 -35.69 38.91 7.28
N ILE A 550 -36.02 38.52 6.04
CA ILE A 550 -35.25 37.49 5.30
C ILE A 550 -33.79 37.96 5.09
N ASN A 551 -33.59 39.19 4.63
CA ASN A 551 -32.24 39.68 4.34
C ASN A 551 -31.38 39.80 5.61
N GLU A 552 -31.93 40.38 6.68
CA GLU A 552 -31.28 40.51 7.98
C GLU A 552 -31.05 39.14 8.63
N GLY A 553 -32.01 38.22 8.52
CA GLY A 553 -31.89 36.86 9.05
C GLY A 553 -30.70 36.10 8.46
N PHE A 554 -30.56 36.08 7.13
CA PHE A 554 -29.39 35.48 6.48
C PHE A 554 -28.08 36.22 6.79
N GLY A 555 -28.11 37.55 6.92
CA GLY A 555 -26.91 38.35 7.21
C GLY A 555 -26.37 38.13 8.62
N ARG A 556 -27.25 38.15 9.62
CA ARG A 556 -26.88 38.00 11.04
C ARG A 556 -26.59 36.55 11.44
N ALA A 557 -27.33 35.59 10.88
CA ALA A 557 -27.07 34.18 11.17
C ALA A 557 -25.72 33.70 10.59
N PHE A 558 -25.21 34.36 9.54
CA PHE A 558 -23.96 33.95 8.88
C PHE A 558 -22.77 33.90 9.83
N THR A 559 -22.58 34.90 10.71
CA THR A 559 -21.43 34.93 11.63
C THR A 559 -21.50 33.78 12.64
N ALA A 560 -22.67 33.55 13.22
CA ALA A 560 -22.87 32.45 14.17
C ALA A 560 -22.65 31.07 13.51
N ILE A 561 -23.12 30.88 12.27
CA ILE A 561 -22.93 29.65 11.51
C ILE A 561 -21.45 29.45 11.17
N LEU A 562 -20.75 30.51 10.79
CA LEU A 562 -19.32 30.46 10.48
C LEU A 562 -18.51 30.09 11.74
N ASP A 563 -18.79 30.73 12.88
CA ASP A 563 -18.07 30.51 14.14
C ASP A 563 -18.24 29.07 14.66
N SER A 564 -19.48 28.56 14.65
CA SER A 564 -19.80 27.19 15.04
C SER A 564 -19.09 26.16 14.14
N ASN A 565 -19.21 26.31 12.81
CA ASN A 565 -18.58 25.39 11.86
C ASN A 565 -17.05 25.46 11.86
N LEU A 566 -16.46 26.65 12.03
CA LEU A 566 -15.02 26.81 12.12
C LEU A 566 -14.45 26.11 13.36
N THR A 567 -15.16 26.17 14.49
CA THR A 567 -14.77 25.47 15.72
C THR A 567 -14.78 23.94 15.51
N THR A 568 -15.83 23.41 14.88
CA THR A 568 -15.91 21.97 14.56
C THR A 568 -14.86 21.57 13.53
N LEU A 569 -14.55 22.43 12.56
CA LEU A 569 -13.49 22.18 11.58
C LEU A 569 -12.10 22.13 12.23
N LEU A 570 -11.84 22.94 13.25
CA LEU A 570 -10.60 22.86 14.03
C LEU A 570 -10.47 21.50 14.74
N VAL A 571 -11.55 21.01 15.36
CA VAL A 571 -11.57 19.66 15.94
C VAL A 571 -11.32 18.60 14.88
N GLY A 572 -11.93 18.73 13.70
CA GLY A 572 -11.68 17.87 12.55
C GLY A 572 -10.22 17.86 12.11
N GLY A 573 -9.57 19.03 12.07
CA GLY A 573 -8.15 19.17 11.76
C GLY A 573 -7.25 18.46 12.78
N ILE A 574 -7.55 18.57 14.07
CA ILE A 574 -6.81 17.88 15.14
C ILE A 574 -6.99 16.36 15.01
N LEU A 575 -8.22 15.88 14.82
CA LEU A 575 -8.51 14.46 14.63
C LEU A 575 -7.84 13.90 13.37
N PHE A 576 -7.76 14.67 12.29
CA PHE A 576 -7.05 14.27 11.08
C PHE A 576 -5.53 14.19 11.29
N ALA A 577 -4.93 15.15 12.00
CA ALA A 577 -3.50 15.18 12.22
C ALA A 577 -3.02 14.09 13.20
N MET A 578 -3.76 13.87 14.29
CA MET A 578 -3.36 12.96 15.39
C MET A 578 -4.05 11.60 15.35
N GLY A 579 -5.17 11.46 14.65
CA GLY A 579 -5.92 10.21 14.56
C GLY A 579 -5.22 9.14 13.73
N THR A 580 -5.63 7.89 13.91
CA THR A 580 -5.15 6.75 13.11
C THR A 580 -6.33 6.03 12.47
N GLY A 581 -6.12 5.51 11.25
CA GLY A 581 -7.07 4.72 10.47
C GLY A 581 -8.52 5.24 10.55
N PRO A 582 -9.45 4.55 11.24
CA PRO A 582 -10.87 4.90 11.26
C PRO A 582 -11.18 6.32 11.78
N VAL A 583 -10.40 6.85 12.72
CA VAL A 583 -10.61 8.21 13.28
C VAL A 583 -10.30 9.28 12.23
N LYS A 584 -9.32 9.05 11.36
CA LYS A 584 -9.04 9.95 10.22
C LYS A 584 -10.19 9.95 9.22
N GLY A 585 -10.75 8.78 8.91
CA GLY A 585 -11.94 8.67 8.05
C GLY A 585 -13.15 9.44 8.59
N PHE A 586 -13.40 9.36 9.89
CA PHE A 586 -14.42 10.18 10.57
C PHE A 586 -14.13 11.68 10.41
N ALA A 587 -12.89 12.11 10.68
CA ALA A 587 -12.48 13.51 10.61
C ALA A 587 -12.62 14.10 9.21
N VAL A 588 -12.23 13.36 8.17
CA VAL A 588 -12.37 13.77 6.76
C VAL A 588 -13.84 13.92 6.42
N THR A 589 -14.66 12.92 6.73
CA THR A 589 -16.09 12.94 6.41
C THR A 589 -16.81 14.09 7.11
N MET A 590 -16.50 14.32 8.39
CA MET A 590 -17.04 15.44 9.15
C MET A 590 -16.65 16.79 8.53
N SER A 591 -15.38 16.96 8.18
CA SER A 591 -14.85 18.22 7.63
C SER A 591 -15.46 18.53 6.26
N LEU A 592 -15.55 17.53 5.37
CA LEU A 592 -16.21 17.68 4.06
C LEU A 592 -17.71 17.96 4.21
N GLY A 593 -18.35 17.33 5.20
CA GLY A 593 -19.75 17.59 5.54
C GLY A 593 -20.01 19.02 5.97
N ILE A 594 -19.08 19.63 6.72
CA ILE A 594 -19.16 21.04 7.12
C ILE A 594 -19.03 21.98 5.90
N PHE A 595 -18.08 21.72 4.99
CA PHE A 595 -17.93 22.56 3.79
C PHE A 595 -19.17 22.50 2.89
N THR A 596 -19.72 21.31 2.69
CA THR A 596 -20.93 21.11 1.89
C THR A 596 -22.15 21.69 2.58
N SER A 597 -22.26 21.59 3.90
CA SER A 597 -23.39 22.14 4.65
C SER A 597 -23.40 23.66 4.63
N MET A 598 -22.23 24.31 4.74
CA MET A 598 -22.11 25.76 4.63
C MET A 598 -22.55 26.25 3.25
N PHE A 599 -22.13 25.56 2.18
CA PHE A 599 -22.56 25.90 0.82
C PHE A 599 -24.08 25.75 0.67
N THR A 600 -24.65 24.63 1.11
CA THR A 600 -26.08 24.36 0.95
C THR A 600 -26.94 25.29 1.81
N ALA A 601 -26.63 25.47 3.09
CA ALA A 601 -27.39 26.34 3.98
C ALA A 601 -27.30 27.84 3.62
N ILE A 602 -26.12 28.32 3.19
CA ILE A 602 -25.90 29.77 2.98
C ILE A 602 -26.23 30.18 1.54
N MET A 603 -25.87 29.37 0.54
CA MET A 603 -26.10 29.70 -0.86
C MET A 603 -27.38 29.06 -1.42
N VAL A 604 -27.58 27.76 -1.24
CA VAL A 604 -28.70 27.04 -1.87
C VAL A 604 -30.02 27.42 -1.21
N THR A 605 -30.13 27.35 0.12
CA THR A 605 -31.33 27.75 0.86
C THR A 605 -31.69 29.21 0.57
N ARG A 606 -30.70 30.13 0.56
CA ARG A 606 -30.93 31.55 0.27
C ARG A 606 -31.40 31.77 -1.17
N ALA A 607 -30.84 31.04 -2.13
CA ALA A 607 -31.28 31.11 -3.53
C ALA A 607 -32.71 30.61 -3.69
N MET A 608 -33.08 29.49 -3.04
CA MET A 608 -34.45 28.96 -3.07
C MET A 608 -35.47 29.92 -2.43
N VAL A 609 -35.16 30.47 -1.25
CA VAL A 609 -36.02 31.45 -0.57
C VAL A 609 -36.19 32.70 -1.44
N ASN A 610 -35.11 33.22 -2.04
CA ASN A 610 -35.17 34.39 -2.91
C ASN A 610 -35.89 34.13 -4.24
N LEU A 611 -35.83 32.91 -4.77
CA LEU A 611 -36.59 32.53 -5.97
C LEU A 611 -38.09 32.53 -5.72
N ILE A 612 -38.52 32.07 -4.54
CA ILE A 612 -39.94 31.92 -4.20
C ILE A 612 -40.54 33.25 -3.69
N PHE A 613 -39.82 33.91 -2.77
CA PHE A 613 -40.30 35.10 -2.06
C PHE A 613 -39.73 36.42 -2.60
N GLY A 614 -38.66 36.41 -3.41
CA GLY A 614 -38.00 37.63 -3.85
C GLY A 614 -38.90 38.54 -4.69
N GLY A 615 -38.99 39.82 -4.30
CA GLY A 615 -39.74 40.85 -5.03
C GLY A 615 -41.26 40.71 -5.01
N ARG A 616 -41.82 39.86 -4.14
CA ARG A 616 -43.26 39.69 -3.94
C ARG A 616 -43.67 40.19 -2.54
N ASP A 617 -44.76 40.95 -2.47
CA ASP A 617 -45.32 41.46 -1.21
C ASP A 617 -46.20 40.41 -0.52
N PHE A 618 -45.59 39.55 0.29
CA PHE A 618 -46.32 38.61 1.13
C PHE A 618 -46.65 39.25 2.49
N LYS A 619 -47.94 39.24 2.86
CA LYS A 619 -48.41 39.74 4.18
C LYS A 619 -48.20 38.73 5.32
N LYS A 620 -48.01 37.44 5.01
CA LYS A 620 -47.74 36.36 5.99
C LYS A 620 -46.73 35.38 5.43
N LEU A 621 -45.72 35.04 6.22
CA LEU A 621 -44.78 33.95 5.98
C LEU A 621 -45.32 32.68 6.66
N TRP A 622 -45.31 31.56 5.96
CA TRP A 622 -45.64 30.26 6.54
C TRP A 622 -44.35 29.61 7.04
N ILE A 623 -43.83 30.17 8.15
CA ILE A 623 -42.57 29.80 8.82
C ILE A 623 -42.81 29.34 10.24
#